data_AF-A0A3M1UHW3-F1
#
_entry.id   AF-A0A3M1UHW3-F1
#
_cell.length_a   1.000
_cell.length_b   1.000
_cell.length_c   1.000
_cell.angle_alpha   90.00
_cell.angle_beta   90.00
_cell.angle_gamma   90.00
#
_symmetry.space_group_name_H-M   'P 1'
#
loop_
_entity.id
_entity.type
_entity.pdbx_description
1 polymer ?
#
loop_
_entity_poly.entity_id
_entity_poly.type
_entity_poly.pdbx_seq_one_letter_code
_entity_poly.pdbx_strand_id
1 'polypeptide(L)'
;MPVRLRYEPVGVIEGLTRDVSLEGMYVETGGVRIPPNAHIEVRFETEHDGIRVEHRLPAVAIHGSNEGVGLMLHHIDYENFYALRRLITTDDSVTAARS
;
A
#
# COMPACT_ATOMS: atom_id res chain seq x y z
N MET A 1 -5.83 2.05 4.98
CA MET A 1 -6.68 1.30 4.01
C MET A 1 -6.22 -0.16 3.92
N PRO A 2 -7.12 -1.15 3.73
CA PRO A 2 -6.74 -2.54 3.47
C PRO A 2 -5.90 -2.71 2.21
N VAL A 3 -4.82 -3.48 2.32
CA VAL A 3 -3.93 -3.87 1.22
C VAL A 3 -3.51 -5.32 1.37
N ARG A 4 -3.09 -5.92 0.26
CA ARG A 4 -2.47 -7.26 0.23
C ARG A 4 -1.05 -7.12 -0.28
N LEU A 5 -0.09 -7.64 0.47
CA LEU A 5 1.31 -7.71 0.05
C LEU A 5 1.59 -9.12 -0.48
N ARG A 6 1.94 -9.24 -1.76
CA ARG A 6 2.46 -10.50 -2.31
C ARG A 6 3.97 -10.52 -2.15
N TYR A 7 4.45 -11.44 -1.31
CA TYR A 7 5.87 -11.69 -1.06
C TYR A 7 6.14 -13.19 -1.29
N GLU A 8 6.81 -13.54 -2.39
CA GLU A 8 6.90 -14.94 -2.85
C GLU A 8 7.30 -15.98 -1.78
N PRO A 9 8.27 -15.71 -0.88
CA PRO A 9 8.65 -16.68 0.15
C PRO A 9 7.58 -16.97 1.20
N VAL A 10 6.59 -16.09 1.37
CA VAL A 10 5.54 -16.19 2.41
C VAL A 10 4.14 -16.36 1.80
N GLY A 11 3.89 -15.81 0.61
CA GLY A 11 2.59 -15.77 -0.04
C GLY A 11 1.95 -14.38 0.04
N VAL A 12 0.65 -14.34 0.35
CA VAL A 12 -0.13 -13.10 0.47
C VAL A 12 -0.28 -12.74 1.94
N ILE A 13 0.06 -11.50 2.28
CA ILE A 13 -0.04 -10.94 3.63
C ILE A 13 -1.10 -9.84 3.58
N GLU A 14 -2.15 -10.00 4.39
CA GLU A 14 -3.13 -8.94 4.61
C GLU A 14 -2.53 -7.83 5.48
N GLY A 15 -2.81 -6.57 5.15
CA GLY A 15 -2.26 -5.44 5.88
C GLY A 15 -3.10 -4.18 5.79
N LEU A 16 -2.71 -3.19 6.60
CA LEU A 16 -3.35 -1.88 6.63
C LEU A 16 -2.31 -0.79 6.37
N THR A 17 -2.56 0.06 5.39
CA THR A 17 -1.73 1.25 5.17
C THR A 17 -1.94 2.26 6.30
N ARG A 18 -0.85 2.89 6.75
CA ARG A 18 -0.87 4.06 7.65
C ARG A 18 -0.37 5.33 6.99
N ASP A 19 0.90 5.33 6.59
CA ASP A 19 1.53 6.50 5.99
C ASP A 19 1.67 6.24 4.50
N VAL A 20 0.96 6.97 3.65
CA VAL A 20 0.99 6.78 2.19
C VAL A 20 1.48 8.04 1.51
N SER A 21 2.46 7.90 0.63
CA SER A 21 2.93 8.95 -0.26
C SER A 21 3.08 8.41 -1.69
N LEU A 22 3.50 9.27 -2.61
CA LEU A 22 3.86 8.84 -3.95
C LEU A 22 5.19 8.05 -3.99
N GLU A 23 6.04 8.18 -2.98
CA GLU A 23 7.34 7.49 -2.94
C GLU A 23 7.27 6.15 -2.21
N GLY A 24 6.30 6.00 -1.32
CA GLY A 24 6.30 4.87 -0.40
C GLY A 24 5.03 4.76 0.43
N MET A 25 4.99 3.69 1.21
CA MET A 25 3.97 3.54 2.24
C MET A 25 4.45 2.69 3.42
N TYR A 26 3.88 2.94 4.59
CA TYR A 26 3.98 2.02 5.71
C TYR A 26 2.74 1.11 5.78
N VAL A 27 2.96 -0.19 5.90
CA VAL A 27 1.91 -1.20 5.99
C VAL A 27 2.06 -1.98 7.28
N GLU A 28 1.03 -1.97 8.11
CA GLU A 28 0.91 -2.86 9.26
C GLU A 28 0.62 -4.29 8.76
N THR A 29 1.42 -5.26 9.20
CA THR A 29 1.39 -6.65 8.70
C THR A 29 0.97 -7.67 9.76
N GLY A 30 0.43 -7.22 10.89
CA GLY A 30 -0.08 -8.09 11.95
C GLY A 30 0.97 -9.05 12.54
N GLY A 31 2.24 -8.65 12.58
CA GLY A 31 3.34 -9.46 13.12
C GLY A 31 4.18 -10.19 12.06
N VAL A 32 3.78 -10.18 10.78
CA VAL A 32 4.56 -10.81 9.72
C VAL A 32 5.79 -9.95 9.41
N ARG A 33 6.98 -10.51 9.67
CA ARG A 33 8.25 -9.84 9.38
C ARG A 33 8.63 -10.03 7.92
N ILE A 34 8.83 -8.91 7.23
CA ILE A 34 9.36 -8.87 5.86
C ILE A 34 10.78 -8.29 5.95
N PRO A 35 11.81 -8.99 5.42
CA PRO A 35 13.18 -8.51 5.49
C PRO A 35 13.38 -7.28 4.58
N PRO A 36 14.29 -6.36 4.93
CA PRO A 36 14.71 -5.29 4.02
C PRO A 36 15.20 -5.86 2.68
N ASN A 37 15.03 -5.08 1.62
CA ASN A 37 15.28 -5.41 0.22
C ASN A 37 14.41 -6.52 -0.37
N ALA A 38 13.38 -7.00 0.35
CA ALA A 38 12.39 -7.88 -0.24
C ALA A 38 11.61 -7.16 -1.34
N HIS A 39 11.47 -7.80 -2.50
CA HIS A 39 10.57 -7.35 -3.56
C HIS A 39 9.14 -7.74 -3.22
N ILE A 40 8.26 -6.75 -3.23
CA ILE A 40 6.86 -6.88 -2.81
C ILE A 40 5.98 -6.34 -3.92
N GLU A 41 4.88 -7.03 -4.21
CA GLU A 41 3.79 -6.46 -5.02
C GLU A 41 2.66 -6.06 -4.08
N VAL A 42 2.43 -4.77 -3.95
CA VAL A 42 1.31 -4.20 -3.18
C VAL A 42 0.07 -4.27 -4.04
N ARG A 43 -1.01 -4.82 -3.49
CA ARG A 43 -2.31 -4.92 -4.16
C ARG A 43 -3.38 -4.23 -3.33
N PHE A 44 -4.20 -3.41 -3.98
CA PHE A 44 -5.32 -2.74 -3.34
C PHE A 44 -6.42 -2.48 -4.35
N GLU A 45 -7.64 -2.28 -3.86
CA GLU A 45 -8.79 -1.98 -4.69
C GLU A 45 -9.20 -0.53 -4.53
N THR A 46 -9.60 0.11 -5.62
CA THR A 46 -10.30 1.39 -5.61
C THR A 46 -11.63 1.24 -6.34
N GLU A 47 -12.63 2.03 -5.97
CA GLU A 47 -13.90 2.10 -6.69
C GLU A 47 -13.95 3.36 -7.57
N HIS A 48 -14.39 3.21 -8.82
CA HIS A 48 -14.59 4.31 -9.76
C HIS A 48 -15.89 4.08 -10.54
N ASP A 49 -16.86 4.99 -10.43
CA ASP A 49 -18.18 4.88 -11.05
C ASP A 49 -18.90 3.54 -10.77
N GLY A 50 -18.75 3.02 -9.55
CA GLY A 50 -19.31 1.72 -9.13
C GLY A 50 -18.52 0.51 -9.61
N ILE A 51 -17.42 0.70 -10.35
CA ILE A 51 -16.54 -0.36 -10.83
C ILE A 51 -15.34 -0.48 -9.88
N ARG A 52 -15.14 -1.67 -9.32
CA ARG A 52 -13.93 -1.98 -8.54
C ARG A 52 -12.77 -2.30 -9.47
N VAL A 53 -11.66 -1.64 -9.23
CA VAL A 53 -10.40 -1.83 -9.97
C VAL A 53 -9.32 -2.27 -8.98
N GLU A 54 -8.69 -3.41 -9.26
CA GLU A 54 -7.51 -3.89 -8.52
C GLU A 54 -6.24 -3.25 -9.12
N HIS A 55 -5.45 -2.62 -8.26
CA HIS A 55 -4.15 -2.03 -8.60
C HIS A 55 -3.02 -2.89 -8.08
N ARG A 56 -1.88 -2.86 -8.78
CA ARG A 56 -0.68 -3.62 -8.43
C ARG A 56 0.54 -2.72 -8.55
N LEU A 57 1.21 -2.51 -7.43
CA LEU A 57 2.41 -1.67 -7.37
C LEU A 57 3.63 -2.51 -6.97
N PRO A 58 4.67 -2.53 -7.81
CA PRO A 58 5.94 -3.09 -7.38
C PRO A 58 6.59 -2.17 -6.34
N ALA A 59 7.10 -2.78 -5.28
CA ALA A 59 7.72 -2.10 -4.16
C ALA A 59 8.91 -2.90 -3.61
N VAL A 60 9.76 -2.23 -2.85
CA VAL A 60 10.85 -2.85 -2.09
C VAL A 60 10.71 -2.50 -0.63
N ALA A 61 10.85 -3.50 0.26
CA ALA A 61 10.91 -3.27 1.68
C ALA A 61 12.19 -2.52 2.04
N ILE A 62 12.07 -1.33 2.65
CA ILE A 62 13.23 -0.53 3.08
C ILE A 62 13.58 -0.77 4.55
N HIS A 63 12.57 -1.08 5.37
CA HIS A 63 12.76 -1.51 6.75
C HIS A 63 11.55 -2.33 7.21
N GLY A 64 11.77 -3.24 8.16
CA GLY A 64 10.73 -4.04 8.79
C GLY A 64 10.77 -3.91 10.31
N SER A 65 9.61 -3.86 10.93
CA SER A 65 9.44 -3.91 12.39
C SER A 65 8.56 -5.13 12.76
N ASN A 66 8.25 -5.30 14.04
CA ASN A 66 7.24 -6.29 14.46
C ASN A 66 5.81 -5.87 14.07
N GLU A 67 5.58 -4.59 13.81
CA GLU A 67 4.25 -4.04 13.60
C GLU A 67 3.94 -3.90 12.11
N GLY A 68 4.97 -3.78 11.27
CA GLY A 68 4.77 -3.56 9.84
C GLY A 68 6.06 -3.41 9.05
N VAL A 69 5.91 -2.92 7.83
CA VAL A 69 6.99 -2.75 6.85
C VAL A 69 6.89 -1.39 6.19
N GLY A 70 8.02 -0.71 6.06
CA GLY A 70 8.17 0.45 5.19
C GLY A 70 8.48 -0.01 3.78
N LEU A 71 7.70 0.45 2.81
CA LEU A 71 7.81 0.11 1.40
C LEU A 71 8.17 1.35 0.59
N MET A 72 9.16 1.21 -0.28
CA MET A 72 9.45 2.16 -1.35
C MET A 72 8.82 1.67 -2.63
N LEU A 73 8.05 2.53 -3.30
CA LEU A 73 7.38 2.19 -4.56
C LEU A 73 8.35 2.35 -5.74
N HIS A 74 8.31 1.43 -6.69
CA HIS A 74 9.08 1.52 -7.92
C HIS A 74 8.18 1.76 -9.12
N HIS A 75 8.70 2.50 -10.11
CA HIS A 75 8.16 2.61 -11.46
C HIS A 75 6.65 2.86 -11.51
N ILE A 76 6.20 3.91 -10.81
CA ILE A 76 4.79 4.33 -10.85
C ILE A 76 4.52 4.93 -12.23
N ASP A 77 3.79 4.18 -13.05
CA ASP A 77 3.21 4.70 -14.29
C ASP A 77 2.04 5.65 -14.02
N TYR A 78 1.52 6.26 -15.08
CA TYR A 78 0.48 7.28 -14.98
C TYR A 78 -0.83 6.74 -14.36
N GLU A 79 -1.17 5.48 -14.60
CA GLU A 79 -2.39 4.86 -14.05
C GLU A 79 -2.25 4.62 -12.54
N ASN A 80 -1.11 4.07 -12.13
CA ASN A 80 -0.76 3.82 -10.74
C ASN A 80 -0.61 5.12 -9.93
N PHE A 81 -0.17 6.20 -10.57
CA PHE A 81 -0.13 7.53 -9.96
C PHE A 81 -1.52 8.01 -9.53
N TYR A 82 -2.53 7.88 -10.40
CA TYR A 82 -3.90 8.28 -10.03
C TYR A 82 -4.51 7.36 -8.98
N ALA A 83 -4.16 6.07 -8.99
CA ALA A 83 -4.57 5.14 -7.95
C ALA A 83 -4.01 5.56 -6.58
N LEU A 84 -2.70 5.84 -6.49
CA LEU A 84 -2.05 6.34 -5.28
C LEU A 84 -2.59 7.69 -4.83
N ARG A 85 -2.79 8.63 -5.76
CA ARG A 85 -3.38 9.92 -5.46
C ARG A 85 -4.77 9.76 -4.82
N ARG A 86 -5.59 8.83 -5.33
CA ARG A 86 -6.90 8.52 -4.73
C ARG A 86 -6.76 7.96 -3.33
N LEU A 87 -5.78 7.10 -3.07
CA LEU A 87 -5.52 6.62 -1.70
C LEU A 87 -5.25 7.77 -0.73
N ILE A 88 -4.40 8.71 -1.14
CA ILE A 88 -4.02 9.86 -0.32
C ILE A 88 -5.23 10.80 -0.11
N THR A 89 -5.98 11.11 -1.17
CA THR A 89 -7.10 12.07 -1.09
C THR A 89 -8.35 11.49 -0.40
N THR A 90 -8.54 10.17 -0.42
CA THR A 90 -9.67 9.54 0.28
C THR A 90 -9.47 9.56 1.81
N ASP A 91 -8.21 9.59 2.27
CA ASP A 91 -7.88 9.66 3.71
C ASP A 91 -8.17 11.07 4.30
N ASP A 92 -8.01 12.14 3.50
CA ASP A 92 -8.35 13.51 3.89
C ASP A 92 -9.87 13.75 4.06
N SER A 93 -10.69 12.90 3.45
CA SER A 93 -12.16 12.99 3.55
C SER A 93 -12.68 12.62 4.94
N VAL A 94 -11.87 11.94 5.77
CA VAL A 94 -12.19 11.55 7.15
C VAL A 94 -11.89 12.68 8.15
N THR A 95 -11.03 13.63 7.80
CA THR A 95 -10.64 14.75 8.68
C THR A 95 -11.53 15.98 8.49
N ALA A 96 -11.98 16.27 7.26
CA ALA A 96 -12.84 17.43 6.97
C ALA A 96 -14.30 17.27 7.46
N ALA A 97 -14.78 16.05 7.70
CA ALA A 97 -16.14 15.78 8.18
C ALA A 97 -16.29 15.87 9.72
N ARG A 98 -15.24 16.28 10.44
CA ARG A 98 -15.21 16.43 11.91
C ARG A 98 -14.89 17.85 12.40
N SER A 99 -14.91 18.85 11.51
CA SER A 99 -14.71 20.27 11.85
C SER A 99 -16.01 21.06 11.80
#